data_AF-X8GTF5-F1
#
_entry.id   AF-X8GTF5-F1
#
_cell.length_a   1.000
_cell.length_b   1.000
_cell.length_c   1.000
_cell.angle_alpha   90.00
_cell.angle_beta   90.00
_cell.angle_gamma   90.00
#
_symmetry.space_group_name_H-M   'P 1'
#
loop_
_entity.id
_entity.type
_entity.pdbx_description
1 polymer ?
#
loop_
_entity_poly.entity_id
_entity_poly.type
_entity_poly.pdbx_seq_one_letter_code
_entity_poly.pdbx_strand_id
1 'polypeptide(L)'
;MAIRIKDRLKALAIDDHKTLDIIRAFSDRGDRETFLAMLDQFAGIDMISPSTVDDEGNAHPVFLQDEQKAFWLPLYTSVNSLPSGDGAPKSDALTKVPFLGACQLTMQAKIAGIIVNPFSEKIVLQKILIEKILSVSRGESSYDEEDMNFRTDKGEPIQEGKVTRADEEQEEEEIVIEVTVTKPDGSTNQQAMTESQFNYFMRQQVDLGLLAKAFLEDPQDSIRHFTEGGVKAIDAFYESCYRLQGGERFYPYLLEDFDSMALTVGEDLDIVRIDMPQKYLIVPCAKSVFLTWDRKKKVGRYFSVEIGKTLSQSPLSEVTAVGDQGISFHHEVLLEHVEDSAELSAVVDILRPGQGED
;
A
#
# COMPACT_ATOMS: atom_id res chain seq x y z
N MET A 1 20.08 22.90 -6.56
CA MET A 1 19.44 24.02 -7.30
C MET A 1 18.13 24.34 -6.59
N ALA A 2 18.09 25.40 -5.77
CA ALA A 2 16.96 25.67 -4.88
C ALA A 2 15.80 26.32 -5.65
N ILE A 3 14.73 25.55 -5.89
CA ILE A 3 13.49 26.04 -6.48
C ILE A 3 12.75 26.85 -5.40
N ARG A 4 12.41 28.11 -5.68
CA ARG A 4 11.74 29.01 -4.74
C ARG A 4 10.34 28.49 -4.39
N ILE A 5 9.93 28.65 -3.13
CA ILE A 5 8.62 28.23 -2.57
C ILE A 5 7.42 28.68 -3.44
N LYS A 6 7.50 29.86 -4.08
CA LYS A 6 6.46 30.36 -5.00
C LYS A 6 6.28 29.52 -6.28
N ASP A 7 7.35 28.88 -6.75
CA ASP A 7 7.31 28.01 -7.94
C ASP A 7 6.84 26.59 -7.56
N ARG A 8 7.10 26.15 -6.31
CA ARG A 8 6.55 24.90 -5.73
C ARG A 8 5.03 24.94 -5.56
N LEU A 9 4.46 26.07 -5.12
CA LEU A 9 3.01 26.23 -4.93
C LEU A 9 2.21 26.14 -6.25
N LYS A 10 2.79 26.57 -7.38
CA LYS A 10 2.17 26.42 -8.70
C LYS A 10 2.19 24.98 -9.23
N ALA A 11 3.20 24.19 -8.86
CA ALA A 11 3.33 22.77 -9.27
C ALA A 11 2.47 21.81 -8.44
N LEU A 12 1.95 22.27 -7.29
CA LEU A 12 1.05 21.54 -6.38
C LEU A 12 -0.40 22.06 -6.46
N ALA A 13 -0.73 22.86 -7.48
CA ALA A 13 -2.07 23.38 -7.72
C ALA A 13 -3.02 22.24 -8.10
N ILE A 14 -3.57 21.58 -7.09
CA ILE A 14 -4.74 20.72 -7.20
C ILE A 14 -5.91 21.57 -6.72
N ASP A 15 -6.60 22.19 -7.68
CA ASP A 15 -7.93 22.75 -7.46
C ASP A 15 -8.93 21.63 -7.67
N ASP A 16 -9.10 20.79 -6.65
CA ASP A 16 -10.03 19.68 -6.72
C ASP A 16 -11.36 20.05 -6.07
N HIS A 17 -12.12 20.86 -6.80
CA HIS A 17 -13.51 21.16 -6.49
C HIS A 17 -14.31 19.89 -6.20
N LYS A 18 -14.00 18.76 -6.88
CA LYS A 18 -14.68 17.48 -6.64
C LYS A 18 -14.32 16.90 -5.27
N THR A 19 -13.06 16.93 -4.83
CA THR A 19 -12.68 16.52 -3.46
C THR A 19 -13.39 17.38 -2.41
N LEU A 20 -13.42 18.70 -2.61
CA LEU A 20 -14.11 19.60 -1.68
C LEU A 20 -15.63 19.34 -1.64
N ASP A 21 -16.26 19.13 -2.79
CA ASP A 21 -17.69 18.83 -2.87
C ASP A 21 -18.03 17.50 -2.19
N ILE A 22 -17.17 16.48 -2.34
CA ILE A 22 -17.33 15.19 -1.66
C ILE A 22 -17.17 15.33 -0.15
N ILE A 23 -16.15 16.07 0.32
CA ILE A 23 -15.96 16.36 1.76
C ILE A 23 -17.16 17.12 2.33
N ARG A 24 -17.71 18.08 1.59
CA ARG A 24 -18.89 18.85 2.00
C ARG A 24 -20.13 17.98 2.03
N ALA A 25 -20.35 17.15 1.02
CA ALA A 25 -21.44 16.19 0.99
C ALA A 25 -21.40 15.25 2.21
N PHE A 26 -20.21 14.75 2.56
CA PHE A 26 -20.01 13.95 3.77
C PHE A 26 -20.25 14.75 5.05
N SER A 27 -19.73 15.97 5.14
CA SER A 27 -19.92 16.84 6.31
C SER A 27 -21.38 17.23 6.53
N ASP A 28 -22.16 17.37 5.46
CA ASP A 28 -23.56 17.76 5.50
C ASP A 28 -24.50 16.58 5.73
N ARG A 29 -24.28 15.44 5.06
CA ARG A 29 -25.16 14.26 5.12
C ARG A 29 -24.73 13.27 6.20
N GLY A 30 -23.43 13.04 6.36
CA GLY A 30 -22.88 12.10 7.34
C GLY A 30 -23.41 10.69 7.18
N ASP A 31 -23.69 10.25 5.94
CA ASP A 31 -24.22 8.92 5.67
C ASP A 31 -23.18 7.99 5.02
N ARG A 32 -23.53 6.71 4.92
CA ARG A 32 -22.66 5.67 4.38
C ARG A 32 -22.15 5.98 2.97
N GLU A 33 -23.05 6.39 2.09
CA GLU A 33 -22.73 6.69 0.69
C GLU A 33 -21.68 7.80 0.60
N THR A 34 -21.91 8.91 1.31
CA THR A 34 -21.00 10.06 1.29
C THR A 34 -19.67 9.78 1.99
N PHE A 35 -19.66 8.94 3.02
CA PHE A 35 -18.43 8.49 3.66
C PHE A 35 -17.56 7.63 2.74
N LEU A 36 -18.17 6.64 2.07
CA LEU A 36 -17.45 5.76 1.14
C LEU A 36 -16.88 6.57 -0.03
N ALA A 37 -17.68 7.49 -0.59
CA ALA A 37 -17.22 8.39 -1.64
C ALA A 37 -16.03 9.26 -1.19
N MET A 38 -16.04 9.73 0.06
CA MET A 38 -14.92 10.49 0.64
C MET A 38 -13.66 9.62 0.78
N LEU A 39 -13.80 8.41 1.31
CA LEU A 39 -12.66 7.51 1.47
C LEU A 39 -12.06 7.07 0.14
N ASP A 40 -12.89 6.76 -0.86
CA ASP A 40 -12.43 6.46 -2.21
C ASP A 40 -11.67 7.63 -2.82
N GLN A 41 -12.19 8.85 -2.62
CA GLN A 41 -11.52 10.07 -3.08
C GLN A 41 -10.17 10.27 -2.37
N PHE A 42 -10.08 10.01 -1.06
CA PHE A 42 -8.81 10.11 -0.32
C PHE A 42 -7.80 9.04 -0.75
N ALA A 43 -8.24 7.80 -0.91
CA ALA A 43 -7.39 6.70 -1.38
C ALA A 43 -6.84 6.97 -2.79
N GLY A 44 -7.63 7.60 -3.65
CA GLY A 44 -7.24 7.93 -5.02
C GLY A 44 -6.29 9.12 -5.19
N ILE A 45 -5.94 9.85 -4.12
CA ILE A 45 -5.09 11.04 -4.20
C ILE A 45 -3.87 10.96 -3.27
N ASP A 46 -2.77 11.57 -3.71
CA ASP A 46 -1.67 11.90 -2.80
C ASP A 46 -2.07 13.10 -1.94
N MET A 47 -2.19 12.88 -0.63
CA MET A 47 -2.44 13.95 0.32
C MET A 47 -1.15 14.71 0.64
N ILE A 48 -1.29 15.93 1.12
CA ILE A 48 -0.15 16.78 1.49
C ILE A 48 0.05 16.69 3.00
N SER A 49 1.24 16.31 3.43
CA SER A 49 1.67 16.35 4.83
C SER A 49 2.79 17.39 5.00
N PRO A 50 2.66 18.35 5.93
CA PRO A 50 3.77 19.20 6.31
C PRO A 50 4.89 18.37 6.94
N SER A 51 6.14 18.68 6.62
CA SER A 51 7.29 17.93 7.11
C SER A 51 8.44 18.85 7.52
N THR A 52 9.21 18.46 8.52
CA THR A 52 10.55 18.99 8.78
C THR A 52 11.58 18.16 8.04
N VAL A 53 12.77 18.73 7.80
CA VAL A 53 13.87 18.02 7.15
C VAL A 53 15.02 17.95 8.13
N ASP A 54 15.55 16.75 8.36
CA ASP A 54 16.72 16.55 9.22
C ASP A 54 18.03 16.91 8.50
N ASP A 55 19.15 16.85 9.24
CA ASP A 55 20.47 17.19 8.72
C ASP A 55 20.95 16.25 7.59
N GLU A 56 20.36 15.05 7.49
CA GLU A 56 20.62 14.06 6.44
C GLU A 56 19.75 14.29 5.20
N GLY A 57 18.76 15.18 5.28
CA GLY A 57 17.84 15.50 4.19
C GLY A 57 16.57 14.66 4.17
N ASN A 58 16.32 13.83 5.19
CA ASN A 58 15.10 13.03 5.30
C ASN A 58 13.94 13.89 5.83
N ALA A 59 12.76 13.70 5.24
CA ALA A 59 11.56 14.44 5.61
C ALA A 59 10.76 13.68 6.67
N HIS A 60 10.43 14.36 7.77
CA HIS A 60 9.67 13.81 8.90
C HIS A 60 8.34 14.57 9.06
N PRO A 61 7.19 13.89 9.17
CA PRO A 61 5.90 14.56 9.33
C PRO A 61 5.85 15.48 10.55
N VAL A 62 5.21 16.64 10.39
CA VAL A 62 4.89 17.54 11.50
C VAL A 62 3.53 17.15 12.07
N PHE A 63 3.48 16.89 13.37
CA PHE A 63 2.23 16.60 14.07
C PHE A 63 1.58 17.86 14.65
N LEU A 64 0.25 17.89 14.69
CA LEU A 64 -0.51 18.84 15.48
C LEU A 64 -0.67 18.31 16.89
N GLN A 65 -0.63 19.17 17.89
CA GLN A 65 -0.95 18.82 19.26
C GLN A 65 -2.25 19.51 19.67
N ASP A 66 -3.19 18.75 20.27
CA ASP A 66 -4.43 19.30 20.80
C ASP A 66 -4.30 19.79 22.27
N GLU A 67 -5.38 20.35 22.83
CA GLU A 67 -5.43 20.84 24.21
C GLU A 67 -5.15 19.75 25.26
N GLN A 68 -5.40 18.49 24.91
CA GLN A 68 -5.17 17.31 25.76
C GLN A 68 -3.74 16.78 25.60
N LYS A 69 -2.89 17.50 24.85
CA LYS A 69 -1.52 17.14 24.48
C LYS A 69 -1.40 15.90 23.59
N ALA A 70 -2.51 15.45 22.99
CA ALA A 70 -2.46 14.35 22.04
C ALA A 70 -1.94 14.84 20.69
N PHE A 71 -1.11 14.03 20.04
CA PHE A 71 -0.55 14.32 18.73
C PHE A 71 -1.45 13.78 17.61
N TRP A 72 -1.55 14.50 16.51
CA TRP A 72 -2.38 14.18 15.36
C TRP A 72 -1.59 14.40 14.07
N LEU A 73 -1.75 13.51 13.09
CA LEU A 73 -1.15 13.70 11.77
C LEU A 73 -2.04 14.62 10.91
N PRO A 74 -1.59 15.85 10.55
CA PRO A 74 -2.33 16.70 9.65
C PRO A 74 -2.11 16.29 8.20
N LEU A 75 -3.20 16.07 7.47
CA LEU A 75 -3.19 15.87 6.03
C LEU A 75 -4.03 16.95 5.34
N TYR A 76 -3.61 17.36 4.17
CA TYR A 76 -4.28 18.38 3.38
C TYR A 76 -4.59 17.85 2.01
N THR A 77 -5.82 18.10 1.56
CA THR A 77 -6.29 17.71 0.22
C THR A 77 -5.89 18.72 -0.85
N SER A 78 -5.50 19.94 -0.45
CA SER A 78 -5.04 20.99 -1.36
C SER A 78 -4.03 21.90 -0.68
N VAL A 79 -3.16 22.53 -1.47
CA VAL A 79 -2.31 23.63 -0.97
C VAL A 79 -3.14 24.83 -0.51
N ASN A 80 -4.37 24.98 -1.00
CA ASN A 80 -5.29 26.04 -0.59
C ASN A 80 -5.88 25.79 0.81
N SER A 81 -5.91 24.53 1.28
CA SER A 81 -6.34 24.21 2.65
C SER A 81 -5.20 24.31 3.66
N LEU A 82 -3.96 24.56 3.22
CA LEU A 82 -2.86 24.86 4.11
C LEU A 82 -3.09 26.19 4.82
N PRO A 83 -2.85 26.26 6.13
CA PRO A 83 -2.97 27.51 6.87
C PRO A 83 -1.94 28.52 6.38
N SER A 84 -2.34 29.79 6.34
CA SER A 84 -1.44 30.92 6.10
C SER A 84 -1.57 31.93 7.23
N GLY A 85 -0.44 32.37 7.78
CA GLY A 85 -0.40 33.30 8.92
C GLY A 85 0.04 32.65 10.24
N ASP A 86 -0.16 33.37 11.35
CA ASP A 86 0.15 32.89 12.70
C ASP A 86 -0.70 31.65 13.03
N GLY A 87 -0.08 30.60 13.59
CA GLY A 87 -0.72 29.29 13.85
C GLY A 87 -0.55 28.22 12.78
N ALA A 88 0.01 28.53 11.61
CA ALA A 88 0.37 27.52 10.62
C ALA A 88 1.51 26.61 11.13
N PRO A 89 1.46 25.27 10.94
CA PRO A 89 2.55 24.39 11.31
C PRO A 89 3.85 24.84 10.65
N LYS A 90 4.88 25.06 11.45
CA LYS A 90 6.21 25.38 10.92
C LYS A 90 6.77 24.10 10.29
N SER A 91 6.87 24.10 8.97
CA SER A 91 7.39 22.99 8.17
C SER A 91 8.45 23.48 7.20
N ASP A 92 9.52 22.72 7.06
CA ASP A 92 10.60 22.97 6.09
C ASP A 92 10.21 22.51 4.67
N ALA A 93 9.28 21.56 4.59
CA ALA A 93 8.83 20.95 3.35
C ALA A 93 7.34 20.56 3.39
N LEU A 94 6.78 20.32 2.21
CA LEU A 94 5.51 19.66 2.00
C LEU A 94 5.77 18.34 1.29
N THR A 95 5.28 17.26 1.84
CA THR A 95 5.47 15.90 1.31
C THR A 95 4.14 15.37 0.79
N LYS A 96 4.16 14.71 -0.38
CA LYS A 96 3.03 13.95 -0.88
C LYS A 96 3.02 12.57 -0.24
N VAL A 97 1.89 12.18 0.35
CA VAL A 97 1.74 10.92 1.06
C VAL A 97 0.44 10.25 0.60
N PRO A 98 0.48 9.00 0.14
CA PRO A 98 -0.74 8.23 -0.12
C PRO A 98 -1.59 8.12 1.15
N PHE A 99 -2.89 8.32 1.06
CA PHE A 99 -3.78 8.32 2.23
C PHE A 99 -3.67 7.03 3.05
N LEU A 100 -3.68 5.86 2.41
CA LEU A 100 -3.51 4.57 3.10
C LEU A 100 -2.14 4.43 3.77
N GLY A 101 -1.08 5.00 3.19
CA GLY A 101 0.24 5.07 3.83
C GLY A 101 0.24 5.93 5.09
N ALA A 102 -0.48 7.06 5.07
CA ALA A 102 -0.66 7.89 6.26
C ALA A 102 -1.49 7.20 7.36
N CYS A 103 -2.52 6.42 6.97
CA CYS A 103 -3.28 5.56 7.89
C CYS A 103 -2.36 4.54 8.58
N GLN A 104 -1.46 3.90 7.84
CA GLN A 104 -0.50 2.94 8.40
C GLN A 104 0.49 3.58 9.36
N LEU A 105 1.09 4.70 8.96
CA LEU A 105 1.99 5.48 9.82
C LEU A 105 1.30 5.82 11.15
N THR A 106 0.02 6.19 11.08
CA THR A 106 -0.77 6.54 12.27
C THR A 106 -0.98 5.36 13.22
N MET A 107 -1.10 4.13 12.69
CA MET A 107 -1.20 2.93 13.52
C MET A 107 0.13 2.55 14.18
N GLN A 108 1.27 2.87 13.53
CA GLN A 108 2.61 2.59 14.03
C GLN A 108 3.11 3.66 15.01
N ALA A 109 2.64 4.91 14.88
CA ALA A 109 3.04 6.02 15.73
C ALA A 109 2.15 6.17 16.98
N LYS A 110 2.73 6.73 18.05
CA LYS A 110 2.01 7.10 19.30
C LYS A 110 1.23 8.41 19.13
N ILE A 111 0.38 8.47 18.12
CA ILE A 111 -0.50 9.61 17.82
C ILE A 111 -1.98 9.19 17.92
N ALA A 112 -2.89 10.13 18.07
CA ALA A 112 -4.32 9.91 18.30
C ALA A 112 -5.12 9.58 17.02
N GLY A 113 -4.62 10.03 15.87
CA GLY A 113 -5.30 9.85 14.59
C GLY A 113 -4.79 10.80 13.52
N ILE A 114 -5.62 10.94 12.48
CA ILE A 114 -5.38 11.84 11.35
C ILE A 114 -6.42 12.97 11.41
N ILE A 115 -5.97 14.19 11.10
CA ILE A 115 -6.88 15.31 10.86
C ILE A 115 -6.68 15.76 9.41
N VAL A 116 -7.72 15.58 8.60
CA VAL A 116 -7.74 16.08 7.22
C VAL A 116 -8.26 17.50 7.22
N ASN A 117 -7.60 18.39 6.47
CA ASN A 117 -7.91 19.80 6.32
C ASN A 117 -8.16 20.52 7.69
N PRO A 118 -7.21 20.48 8.65
CA PRO A 118 -7.43 20.93 10.03
C PRO A 118 -7.98 22.37 10.20
N PHE A 119 -7.70 23.25 9.24
CA PHE A 119 -8.02 24.69 9.28
C PHE A 119 -9.10 25.13 8.28
N SER A 120 -9.81 24.17 7.66
CA SER A 120 -10.90 24.44 6.70
C SER A 120 -12.03 23.42 6.90
N GLU A 121 -12.39 22.61 5.91
CA GLU A 121 -13.34 21.50 6.04
C GLU A 121 -12.73 20.33 6.84
N LYS A 122 -12.57 20.53 8.15
CA LYS A 122 -11.92 19.62 9.09
C LYS A 122 -12.64 18.27 9.19
N ILE A 123 -11.91 17.18 8.94
CA ILE A 123 -12.34 15.81 9.18
C ILE A 123 -11.36 15.16 10.16
N VAL A 124 -11.90 14.54 11.20
CA VAL A 124 -11.10 13.85 12.23
C VAL A 124 -11.28 12.35 12.09
N LEU A 125 -10.19 11.64 11.81
CA LEU A 125 -10.15 10.19 11.73
C LEU A 125 -9.42 9.66 12.97
N GLN A 126 -10.18 9.07 13.89
CA GLN A 126 -9.62 8.43 15.09
C GLN A 126 -8.99 7.07 14.74
N LYS A 127 -8.05 6.61 15.58
CA LYS A 127 -7.40 5.30 15.40
C LYS A 127 -8.35 4.13 15.11
N ILE A 128 -9.48 4.06 15.82
CA ILE A 128 -10.47 2.98 15.59
C ILE A 128 -11.05 3.00 14.17
N LEU A 129 -11.28 4.19 13.61
CA LEU A 129 -11.76 4.35 12.25
C LEU A 129 -10.65 4.07 11.23
N ILE A 130 -9.42 4.48 11.54
CA ILE A 130 -8.24 4.20 10.72
C ILE A 130 -7.98 2.70 10.63
N GLU A 131 -8.08 1.99 11.76
CA GLU A 131 -7.98 0.53 11.81
C GLU A 131 -9.04 -0.13 10.93
N LYS A 132 -10.29 0.34 10.98
CA LYS A 132 -11.36 -0.13 10.10
C LYS A 132 -11.10 0.20 8.62
N ILE A 133 -10.61 1.39 8.30
CA ILE A 133 -10.24 1.76 6.93
C ILE A 133 -9.17 0.80 6.39
N LEU A 134 -8.17 0.50 7.22
CA LEU A 134 -7.12 -0.43 6.86
C LEU A 134 -7.67 -1.85 6.69
N SER A 135 -8.52 -2.34 7.59
CA SER A 135 -9.09 -3.68 7.47
C SER A 135 -9.99 -3.82 6.23
N VAL A 136 -10.80 -2.81 5.90
CA VAL A 136 -11.59 -2.80 4.66
C VAL A 136 -10.69 -2.73 3.42
N SER A 137 -9.65 -1.89 3.44
CA SER A 137 -8.69 -1.81 2.32
C SER A 137 -7.93 -3.11 2.07
N ARG A 138 -7.86 -3.98 3.09
CA ARG A 138 -7.26 -5.31 3.03
C ARG A 138 -8.27 -6.41 2.65
N GLY A 139 -9.56 -6.08 2.51
CA GLY A 139 -10.62 -7.07 2.30
C GLY A 139 -10.98 -7.89 3.56
N GLU A 140 -10.47 -7.51 4.73
CA GLU A 140 -10.73 -8.22 6.01
C GLU A 140 -12.14 -7.96 6.55
N SER A 141 -12.78 -6.86 6.12
CA SER A 141 -14.14 -6.52 6.52
C SER A 141 -14.85 -5.64 5.49
N SER A 142 -16.17 -5.52 5.62
CA SER A 142 -16.94 -4.44 4.99
C SER A 142 -17.17 -3.32 5.99
N TYR A 143 -17.43 -2.11 5.50
CA TYR A 143 -18.13 -1.13 6.33
C TYR A 143 -19.52 -1.69 6.63
N ASP A 144 -20.00 -1.67 7.87
CA ASP A 144 -21.40 -1.96 8.23
C ASP A 144 -22.07 -0.68 8.75
N GLU A 145 -23.42 -0.58 8.75
CA GLU A 145 -24.12 0.66 9.18
C GLU A 145 -23.78 1.07 10.62
N GLU A 146 -23.48 0.11 11.50
CA GLU A 146 -23.13 0.36 12.91
C GLU A 146 -21.71 0.94 13.09
N ASP A 147 -20.80 0.68 12.14
CA ASP A 147 -19.42 1.20 12.11
C ASP A 147 -19.37 2.68 11.70
N MET A 148 -20.50 3.24 11.24
CA MET A 148 -20.65 4.61 10.76
C MET A 148 -20.90 5.63 11.88
N ASN A 149 -20.72 5.26 13.16
CA ASN A 149 -20.83 6.18 14.29
C ASN A 149 -19.58 7.09 14.43
N PHE A 150 -19.26 7.87 13.39
CA PHE A 150 -18.24 8.92 13.46
C PHE A 150 -18.83 10.23 14.02
N ARG A 151 -18.02 11.02 14.72
CA ARG A 151 -18.38 12.38 15.14
C ARG A 151 -17.90 13.38 14.09
N THR A 152 -18.81 14.07 13.42
CA THR A 152 -18.51 15.37 12.80
C THR A 152 -18.43 16.39 13.92
N ASP A 153 -17.25 16.58 14.50
CA ASP A 153 -17.09 17.62 15.51
C ASP A 153 -17.08 18.97 14.78
N LYS A 154 -18.15 19.76 14.91
CA LYS A 154 -18.13 21.21 14.63
C LYS A 154 -17.35 21.95 15.73
N GLY A 155 -16.36 21.30 16.33
CA GLY A 155 -15.49 21.86 17.34
C GLY A 155 -14.63 22.96 16.74
N GLU A 156 -14.29 23.95 17.57
CA GLU A 156 -13.44 25.06 17.16
C GLU A 156 -12.10 24.56 16.56
N PRO A 157 -11.48 25.32 15.63
CA PRO A 157 -10.16 25.01 15.11
C PRO A 157 -9.20 24.70 16.26
N ILE A 158 -8.41 23.63 16.12
CA ILE A 158 -7.41 23.30 17.15
C ILE A 158 -6.42 24.47 17.20
N GLN A 159 -6.41 25.20 18.31
CA GLN A 159 -5.45 26.28 18.52
C GLN A 159 -4.08 25.73 18.89
N GLU A 160 -3.06 26.46 18.44
CA GLU A 160 -1.61 26.19 18.49
C GLU A 160 -1.14 25.20 19.58
N GLY A 161 -0.75 24.02 19.13
CA GLY A 161 0.20 23.17 19.84
C GLY A 161 1.63 23.47 19.37
N LYS A 162 2.58 23.62 20.30
CA LYS A 162 4.01 23.70 19.97
C LYS A 162 4.41 22.48 19.13
N VAL A 163 5.16 22.73 18.06
CA VAL A 163 5.87 21.69 17.31
C VAL A 163 6.82 20.99 18.28
N THR A 164 6.48 19.78 18.68
CA THR A 164 7.37 18.86 19.39
C THR A 164 7.38 17.55 18.62
N ARG A 165 8.59 17.05 18.32
CA ARG A 165 8.79 15.67 17.84
C ARG A 165 8.14 14.73 18.87
N ALA A 166 7.54 13.63 18.40
CA ALA A 166 6.86 12.66 19.25
C ALA A 166 7.83 11.85 20.14
N ASP A 167 9.13 12.11 20.02
CA ASP A 167 10.23 11.26 20.48
C ASP A 167 10.61 11.49 21.95
N GLU A 168 9.99 12.45 22.64
CA GLU A 168 10.21 12.62 24.08
C GLU A 168 9.29 11.68 24.86
N GLU A 169 9.88 10.55 25.27
CA GLU A 169 9.39 9.52 26.21
C GLU A 169 8.85 8.21 25.58
N GLN A 170 9.79 7.36 25.13
CA GLN A 170 10.05 6.01 25.67
C GLN A 170 11.15 5.30 24.84
N GLU A 171 12.28 4.96 25.49
CA GLU A 171 13.26 4.00 24.95
C GLU A 171 12.67 2.58 25.04
N GLU A 172 11.81 2.22 24.10
CA GLU A 172 11.78 0.83 23.64
C GLU A 172 12.85 0.75 22.55
N GLU A 173 13.84 -0.14 22.69
CA GLU A 173 14.83 -0.37 21.63
C GLU A 173 14.07 -0.85 20.38
N GLU A 174 13.77 0.09 19.49
CA GLU A 174 13.16 -0.20 18.20
C GLU A 174 14.13 -1.13 17.46
N ILE A 175 13.70 -2.35 17.18
CA ILE A 175 14.54 -3.32 16.47
C ILE A 175 14.73 -2.79 15.05
N VAL A 176 15.90 -2.21 14.80
CA VAL A 176 16.32 -1.75 13.48
C VAL A 176 16.91 -2.94 12.73
N ILE A 177 16.29 -3.27 11.60
CA ILE A 177 16.74 -4.29 10.65
C ILE A 177 17.44 -3.56 9.51
N GLU A 178 18.71 -3.87 9.27
CA GLU A 178 19.44 -3.37 8.11
C GLU A 178 19.15 -4.26 6.89
N VAL A 179 18.54 -3.67 5.87
CA VAL A 179 18.12 -4.38 4.65
C VAL A 179 18.92 -3.89 3.47
N THR A 180 19.40 -4.82 2.64
CA THR A 180 20.07 -4.47 1.38
C THR A 180 19.05 -4.35 0.26
N VAL A 181 18.69 -3.11 -0.09
CA VAL A 181 17.80 -2.82 -1.22
C VAL A 181 18.60 -2.80 -2.51
N THR A 182 18.19 -3.59 -3.50
CA THR A 182 18.77 -3.55 -4.86
C THR A 182 17.87 -2.74 -5.76
N LYS A 183 18.40 -1.70 -6.38
CA LYS A 183 17.68 -0.85 -7.33
C LYS A 183 17.62 -1.51 -8.71
N PRO A 184 16.70 -1.08 -9.59
CA PRO A 184 16.59 -1.61 -10.96
C PRO A 184 17.88 -1.49 -11.79
N ASP A 185 18.76 -0.55 -11.46
CA ASP A 185 20.07 -0.36 -12.10
C ASP A 185 21.16 -1.31 -11.57
N GLY A 186 20.80 -2.22 -10.65
CA GLY A 186 21.71 -3.18 -10.02
C GLY A 186 22.53 -2.61 -8.87
N SER A 187 22.43 -1.32 -8.56
CA SER A 187 23.08 -0.74 -7.38
C SER A 187 22.38 -1.15 -6.10
N THR A 188 23.13 -1.23 -4.99
CA THR A 188 22.56 -1.58 -3.68
C THR A 188 22.74 -0.46 -2.67
N ASN A 189 21.80 -0.33 -1.74
CA ASN A 189 21.93 0.51 -0.56
C ASN A 189 21.40 -0.21 0.69
N GLN A 190 22.00 0.09 1.84
CA GLN A 190 21.46 -0.33 3.13
C GLN A 190 20.32 0.62 3.52
N GLN A 191 19.24 0.06 4.04
CA GLN A 191 18.13 0.80 4.61
C GLN A 191 17.79 0.22 5.97
N ALA A 192 17.80 1.07 6.99
CA ALA A 192 17.29 0.74 8.31
C ALA A 192 15.75 0.72 8.29
N MET A 193 15.15 -0.34 8.79
CA MET A 193 13.70 -0.53 8.84
C MET A 193 13.26 -1.07 10.21
N THR A 194 12.07 -0.69 10.65
CA THR A 194 11.40 -1.37 11.77
C THR A 194 10.94 -2.76 11.36
N GLU A 195 10.61 -3.64 12.33
CA GLU A 195 10.09 -4.98 12.02
C GLU A 195 8.85 -4.94 11.11
N SER A 196 7.93 -4.00 11.34
CA SER A 196 6.73 -3.85 10.50
C SER A 196 7.07 -3.37 9.08
N GLN A 197 8.00 -2.43 8.96
CA GLN A 197 8.48 -1.93 7.66
C GLN A 197 9.22 -3.02 6.88
N PHE A 198 10.07 -3.80 7.55
CA PHE A 198 10.76 -4.94 6.98
C PHE A 198 9.78 -5.98 6.47
N ASN A 199 8.78 -6.35 7.28
CA ASN A 199 7.77 -7.32 6.89
C ASN A 199 6.97 -6.89 5.65
N TYR A 200 6.58 -5.60 5.59
CA TYR A 200 5.93 -5.03 4.41
C TYR A 200 6.85 -5.04 3.19
N PHE A 201 8.09 -4.57 3.34
CA PHE A 201 9.07 -4.54 2.26
C PHE A 201 9.28 -5.95 1.69
N MET A 202 9.55 -6.93 2.56
CA MET A 202 9.77 -8.31 2.15
C MET A 202 8.54 -8.89 1.44
N ARG A 203 7.35 -8.64 1.95
CA ARG A 203 6.11 -9.09 1.33
C ARG A 203 5.97 -8.55 -0.10
N GLN A 204 6.13 -7.25 -0.28
CA GLN A 204 6.09 -6.61 -1.59
C GLN A 204 7.17 -7.18 -2.54
N GLN A 205 8.39 -7.36 -2.04
CA GLN A 205 9.50 -7.91 -2.83
C GLN A 205 9.21 -9.34 -3.29
N VAL A 206 8.64 -10.19 -2.43
CA VAL A 206 8.31 -11.57 -2.78
C VAL A 206 7.20 -11.61 -3.84
N ASP A 207 6.09 -10.92 -3.60
CA ASP A 207 4.89 -10.95 -4.43
C ASP A 207 5.13 -10.48 -5.87
N LEU A 208 5.85 -9.37 -6.02
CA LEU A 208 5.98 -8.64 -7.28
C LEU A 208 7.37 -8.77 -7.91
N GLY A 209 8.29 -9.48 -7.25
CA GLY A 209 9.70 -9.55 -7.66
C GLY A 209 10.29 -10.93 -7.54
N LEU A 210 10.60 -11.38 -6.31
CA LEU A 210 11.42 -12.57 -6.07
C LEU A 210 10.73 -13.86 -6.52
N LEU A 211 9.42 -14.00 -6.29
CA LEU A 211 8.69 -15.19 -6.73
C LEU A 211 8.61 -15.24 -8.26
N ALA A 212 8.27 -14.10 -8.90
CA ALA A 212 8.28 -13.98 -10.35
C ALA A 212 9.67 -14.27 -10.94
N LYS A 213 10.74 -13.77 -10.29
CA LYS A 213 12.12 -14.04 -10.67
C LYS A 213 12.43 -15.53 -10.69
N ALA A 214 12.22 -16.19 -9.55
CA ALA A 214 12.52 -17.60 -9.38
C ALA A 214 11.73 -18.46 -10.38
N PHE A 215 10.45 -18.11 -10.59
CA PHE A 215 9.62 -18.78 -11.57
C PHE A 215 10.10 -18.57 -13.01
N LEU A 216 10.40 -17.34 -13.42
CA LEU A 216 10.75 -17.01 -14.81
C LEU A 216 12.15 -17.50 -15.21
N GLU A 217 13.04 -17.80 -14.25
CA GLU A 217 14.35 -18.41 -14.51
C GLU A 217 14.24 -19.84 -15.06
N ASP A 218 13.32 -20.66 -14.51
CA ASP A 218 12.96 -21.97 -15.04
C ASP A 218 11.47 -22.26 -14.80
N PRO A 219 10.59 -21.80 -15.70
CA PRO A 219 9.15 -21.93 -15.51
C PRO A 219 8.65 -23.37 -15.45
N GLN A 220 9.29 -24.28 -16.20
CA GLN A 220 8.85 -25.67 -16.28
C GLN A 220 9.13 -26.41 -14.98
N ASP A 221 10.33 -26.25 -14.42
CA ASP A 221 10.67 -26.91 -13.15
C ASP A 221 10.00 -26.20 -11.97
N SER A 222 9.86 -24.88 -12.02
CA SER A 222 9.19 -24.10 -10.96
C SER A 222 7.70 -24.42 -10.86
N ILE A 223 6.96 -24.48 -11.98
CA ILE A 223 5.53 -24.83 -11.91
C ILE A 223 5.32 -26.24 -11.36
N ARG A 224 6.21 -27.18 -11.71
CA ARG A 224 6.19 -28.54 -11.18
C ARG A 224 6.48 -28.55 -9.67
N HIS A 225 7.47 -27.78 -9.23
CA HIS A 225 7.81 -27.65 -7.81
C HIS A 225 6.63 -27.14 -6.98
N PHE A 226 5.96 -26.07 -7.41
CA PHE A 226 4.80 -25.52 -6.70
C PHE A 226 3.56 -26.41 -6.81
N THR A 227 3.40 -27.16 -7.91
CA THR A 227 2.31 -28.14 -8.04
C THR A 227 2.50 -29.33 -7.09
N GLU A 228 3.71 -29.89 -7.01
CA GLU A 228 4.00 -31.06 -6.18
C GLU A 228 4.13 -30.71 -4.69
N GLY A 229 4.72 -29.56 -4.38
CA GLY A 229 4.94 -29.09 -3.01
C GLY A 229 3.76 -28.32 -2.41
N GLY A 230 2.88 -27.77 -3.25
CA GLY A 230 1.73 -26.96 -2.85
C GLY A 230 2.13 -25.83 -1.89
N VAL A 231 1.28 -25.60 -0.90
CA VAL A 231 1.48 -24.58 0.13
C VAL A 231 2.83 -24.69 0.86
N LYS A 232 3.37 -25.90 1.04
CA LYS A 232 4.68 -26.08 1.72
C LYS A 232 5.85 -25.55 0.91
N ALA A 233 5.78 -25.63 -0.42
CA ALA A 233 6.81 -25.05 -1.28
C ALA A 233 6.76 -23.52 -1.25
N ILE A 234 5.55 -22.96 -1.17
CA ILE A 234 5.31 -21.51 -1.12
C ILE A 234 5.82 -20.94 0.20
N ASP A 235 5.42 -21.53 1.33
CA ASP A 235 5.89 -21.16 2.68
C ASP A 235 7.42 -21.24 2.79
N ALA A 236 8.03 -22.33 2.33
CA ALA A 236 9.48 -22.47 2.33
C ALA A 236 10.20 -21.44 1.45
N PHE A 237 9.62 -21.08 0.29
CA PHE A 237 10.16 -20.03 -0.57
C PHE A 237 10.13 -18.67 0.14
N TYR A 238 8.99 -18.33 0.73
CA TYR A 238 8.78 -17.14 1.52
C TYR A 238 9.78 -17.05 2.70
N GLU A 239 9.86 -18.09 3.52
CA GLU A 239 10.80 -18.17 4.65
C GLU A 239 12.25 -17.95 4.18
N SER A 240 12.64 -18.54 3.05
CA SER A 240 13.98 -18.39 2.50
C SER A 240 14.30 -16.93 2.12
N CYS A 241 13.32 -16.19 1.60
CA CYS A 241 13.49 -14.78 1.25
C CYS A 241 13.72 -13.93 2.51
N TYR A 242 12.94 -14.17 3.57
CA TYR A 242 13.08 -13.48 4.85
C TYR A 242 14.43 -13.78 5.51
N ARG A 243 14.86 -15.05 5.48
CA ARG A 243 16.15 -15.49 6.03
C ARG A 243 17.34 -14.81 5.36
N LEU A 244 17.26 -14.55 4.05
CA LEU A 244 18.35 -13.89 3.30
C LEU A 244 18.53 -12.41 3.64
N GLN A 245 17.47 -11.71 4.06
CA GLN A 245 17.50 -10.26 4.29
C GLN A 245 17.56 -9.88 5.78
N GLY A 246 16.68 -10.45 6.61
CA GLY A 246 16.58 -10.09 8.03
C GLY A 246 16.87 -11.25 8.99
N GLY A 247 16.79 -12.49 8.51
CA GLY A 247 16.92 -13.69 9.34
C GLY A 247 15.57 -14.32 9.71
N GLU A 248 15.60 -15.61 10.07
CA GLU A 248 14.43 -16.46 10.28
C GLU A 248 13.43 -15.93 11.31
N ARG A 249 13.92 -15.24 12.36
CA ARG A 249 13.08 -14.69 13.44
C ARG A 249 12.03 -13.68 12.98
N PHE A 250 12.21 -13.09 11.79
CA PHE A 250 11.30 -12.08 11.25
C PHE A 250 10.32 -12.65 10.23
N TYR A 251 10.36 -13.97 9.98
CA TYR A 251 9.36 -14.62 9.14
C TYR A 251 8.03 -14.71 9.89
N PRO A 252 6.95 -14.03 9.44
CA PRO A 252 5.79 -13.81 10.28
C PRO A 252 4.60 -14.73 9.97
N TYR A 253 4.76 -15.64 9.01
CA TYR A 253 3.68 -16.42 8.42
C TYR A 253 3.70 -17.88 8.89
N LEU A 254 2.52 -18.49 8.86
CA LEU A 254 2.29 -19.91 9.08
C LEU A 254 1.80 -20.54 7.78
N LEU A 255 1.92 -21.88 7.69
CA LEU A 255 1.47 -22.63 6.53
C LEU A 255 -0.03 -22.38 6.20
N GLU A 256 -0.85 -22.12 7.21
CA GLU A 256 -2.29 -21.83 7.07
C GLU A 256 -2.60 -20.43 6.52
N ASP A 257 -1.61 -19.53 6.49
CA ASP A 257 -1.78 -18.20 5.92
C ASP A 257 -1.78 -18.21 4.38
N PHE A 258 -1.47 -19.34 3.76
CA PHE A 258 -1.37 -19.51 2.31
C PHE A 258 -2.42 -20.50 1.79
N ASP A 259 -2.92 -20.25 0.58
CA ASP A 259 -3.69 -21.23 -0.19
C ASP A 259 -3.11 -21.36 -1.60
N SER A 260 -3.27 -22.53 -2.21
CA SER A 260 -2.78 -22.79 -3.56
C SER A 260 -3.66 -23.78 -4.29
N MET A 261 -3.95 -23.47 -5.55
CA MET A 261 -4.69 -24.34 -6.46
C MET A 261 -3.86 -24.57 -7.72
N ALA A 262 -3.54 -25.83 -7.99
CA ALA A 262 -2.94 -26.25 -9.25
C ALA A 262 -3.99 -26.92 -10.14
N LEU A 263 -4.06 -26.52 -11.40
CA LEU A 263 -4.92 -27.14 -12.41
C LEU A 263 -4.26 -27.15 -13.79
N THR A 264 -4.79 -28.00 -14.67
CA THR A 264 -4.48 -27.98 -16.10
C THR A 264 -5.74 -27.57 -16.86
N VAL A 265 -5.63 -26.52 -17.68
CA VAL A 265 -6.69 -26.05 -18.58
C VAL A 265 -6.45 -26.63 -19.96
N GLY A 266 -7.44 -27.35 -20.51
CA GLY A 266 -7.26 -28.08 -21.77
C GLY A 266 -6.17 -29.15 -21.68
N GLU A 267 -5.36 -29.30 -22.73
CA GLU A 267 -4.35 -30.39 -22.80
C GLU A 267 -2.92 -29.95 -22.44
N ASP A 268 -2.63 -28.65 -22.44
CA ASP A 268 -1.26 -28.10 -22.52
C ASP A 268 -0.98 -26.88 -21.64
N LEU A 269 -1.97 -26.32 -20.93
CA LEU A 269 -1.77 -25.15 -20.09
C LEU A 269 -1.88 -25.54 -18.62
N ASP A 270 -0.76 -25.50 -17.91
CA ASP A 270 -0.73 -25.72 -16.47
C ASP A 270 -0.76 -24.37 -15.76
N ILE A 271 -1.59 -24.24 -14.71
CA ILE A 271 -1.78 -23.02 -13.93
C ILE A 271 -1.69 -23.37 -12.44
N VAL A 272 -0.86 -22.64 -11.71
CA VAL A 272 -0.87 -22.61 -10.24
C VAL A 272 -1.32 -21.22 -9.81
N ARG A 273 -2.49 -21.16 -9.17
CA ARG A 273 -2.93 -19.99 -8.41
C ARG A 273 -2.36 -20.10 -7.00
N ILE A 274 -1.81 -19.01 -6.49
CA ILE A 274 -1.39 -18.86 -5.11
C ILE A 274 -2.17 -17.69 -4.52
N ASP A 275 -2.90 -17.94 -3.44
CA ASP A 275 -3.49 -16.88 -2.63
C ASP A 275 -2.47 -16.48 -1.57
N MET A 276 -2.12 -15.20 -1.60
CA MET A 276 -1.05 -14.64 -0.78
C MET A 276 -1.56 -14.34 0.64
N PRO A 277 -0.68 -14.32 1.65
CA PRO A 277 -1.13 -14.21 3.03
C PRO A 277 -1.81 -12.87 3.33
N GLN A 278 -2.80 -12.85 4.21
CA GLN A 278 -3.51 -11.59 4.53
C GLN A 278 -2.65 -10.65 5.38
N LYS A 279 -1.74 -11.21 6.18
CA LYS A 279 -0.86 -10.44 7.07
C LYS A 279 0.16 -9.63 6.25
N TYR A 280 0.24 -8.33 6.54
CA TYR A 280 1.05 -7.34 5.82
C TYR A 280 0.65 -7.10 4.35
N LEU A 281 -0.57 -7.50 3.95
CA LEU A 281 -1.11 -7.21 2.63
C LEU A 281 -1.44 -5.69 2.53
N ILE A 282 -0.64 -4.94 1.76
CA ILE A 282 -0.70 -3.47 1.67
C ILE A 282 -0.41 -3.04 0.22
N VAL A 283 -1.04 -1.97 -0.28
CA VAL A 283 -0.73 -1.40 -1.60
C VAL A 283 0.76 -1.05 -1.76
N PRO A 284 1.45 -1.51 -2.83
CA PRO A 284 1.04 -2.51 -3.81
C PRO A 284 1.57 -3.90 -3.42
N CYS A 285 0.70 -4.80 -2.97
CA CYS A 285 0.98 -6.21 -2.75
C CYS A 285 0.01 -7.03 -3.60
N ALA A 286 0.40 -8.25 -3.94
CA ALA A 286 -0.48 -9.17 -4.63
C ALA A 286 -1.40 -9.85 -3.62
N LYS A 287 -2.71 -9.87 -3.91
CA LYS A 287 -3.67 -10.69 -3.18
C LYS A 287 -3.64 -12.13 -3.68
N SER A 288 -3.43 -12.32 -4.98
CA SER A 288 -3.23 -13.61 -5.62
C SER A 288 -2.24 -13.49 -6.77
N VAL A 289 -1.57 -14.60 -7.10
CA VAL A 289 -0.69 -14.68 -8.28
C VAL A 289 -0.93 -15.97 -9.05
N PHE A 290 -0.63 -15.93 -10.35
CA PHE A 290 -0.82 -17.05 -11.26
C PHE A 290 0.51 -17.36 -11.96
N LEU A 291 1.00 -18.57 -11.75
CA LEU A 291 2.16 -19.14 -12.42
C LEU A 291 1.63 -20.04 -13.53
N THR A 292 2.00 -19.76 -14.79
CA THR A 292 1.42 -20.46 -15.93
C THR A 292 2.48 -21.04 -16.84
N TRP A 293 2.27 -22.25 -17.34
CA TRP A 293 3.18 -22.93 -18.25
C TRP A 293 2.43 -23.49 -19.45
N ASP A 294 2.67 -22.92 -20.62
CA ASP A 294 2.18 -23.43 -21.89
C ASP A 294 3.16 -24.50 -22.41
N ARG A 295 2.80 -25.78 -22.26
CA ARG A 295 3.63 -26.92 -22.65
C ARG A 295 3.92 -26.97 -24.15
N LYS A 296 3.03 -26.44 -25.00
CA LYS A 296 3.23 -26.40 -26.46
C LYS A 296 4.18 -25.29 -26.86
N LYS A 297 3.97 -24.08 -26.34
CA LYS A 297 4.82 -22.91 -26.64
C LYS A 297 6.14 -22.92 -25.89
N LYS A 298 6.24 -23.71 -24.80
CA LYS A 298 7.38 -23.70 -23.87
C LYS A 298 7.61 -22.32 -23.27
N VAL A 299 6.53 -21.65 -22.89
CA VAL A 299 6.54 -20.29 -22.35
C VAL A 299 5.89 -20.30 -20.97
N GLY A 300 6.60 -19.72 -20.00
CA GLY A 300 6.06 -19.40 -18.68
C GLY A 300 5.61 -17.95 -18.61
N ARG A 301 4.46 -17.68 -17.97
CA ARG A 301 3.98 -16.30 -17.70
C ARG A 301 3.54 -16.19 -16.25
N TYR A 302 3.83 -15.04 -15.63
CA TYR A 302 3.52 -14.73 -14.24
C TYR A 302 2.55 -13.56 -14.20
N PHE A 303 1.42 -13.75 -13.51
CA PHE A 303 0.43 -12.70 -13.31
C PHE A 303 0.23 -12.41 -11.83
N SER A 304 -0.01 -11.16 -11.49
CA SER A 304 -0.40 -10.72 -10.15
C SER A 304 -1.76 -10.03 -10.20
N VAL A 305 -2.62 -10.36 -9.23
CA VAL A 305 -3.77 -9.53 -8.92
C VAL A 305 -3.43 -8.76 -7.66
N GLU A 306 -3.44 -7.43 -7.76
CA GLU A 306 -2.95 -6.55 -6.70
C GLU A 306 -4.10 -5.87 -5.94
N ILE A 307 -3.78 -5.39 -4.74
CA ILE A 307 -4.59 -4.34 -4.11
C ILE A 307 -4.31 -3.04 -4.85
N GLY A 308 -5.37 -2.48 -5.44
CA GLY A 308 -5.30 -1.21 -6.14
C GLY A 308 -5.17 -0.01 -5.21
N LYS A 309 -4.92 1.17 -5.79
CA LYS A 309 -4.74 2.41 -5.01
C LYS A 309 -6.05 2.91 -4.39
N THR A 310 -7.18 2.49 -4.93
CA THR A 310 -8.53 2.75 -4.39
C THR A 310 -9.19 1.45 -3.93
N LEU A 311 -10.21 1.54 -3.06
CA LEU A 311 -10.93 0.37 -2.54
C LEU A 311 -11.62 -0.46 -3.63
N SER A 312 -11.87 0.13 -4.78
CA SER A 312 -12.51 -0.50 -5.94
C SER A 312 -11.53 -1.03 -6.98
N GLN A 313 -10.24 -0.74 -6.88
CA GLN A 313 -9.26 -1.20 -7.86
C GLN A 313 -8.66 -2.55 -7.44
N SER A 314 -8.58 -3.46 -8.41
CA SER A 314 -7.84 -4.70 -8.25
C SER A 314 -7.13 -5.02 -9.56
N PRO A 315 -5.97 -4.40 -9.81
CA PRO A 315 -5.27 -4.53 -11.07
C PRO A 315 -4.82 -5.98 -11.29
N LEU A 316 -5.07 -6.50 -12.50
CA LEU A 316 -4.44 -7.72 -13.00
C LEU A 316 -3.26 -7.30 -13.87
N SER A 317 -2.07 -7.70 -13.46
CA SER A 317 -0.82 -7.31 -14.10
C SER A 317 -0.03 -8.53 -14.54
N GLU A 318 0.77 -8.39 -15.59
CA GLU A 318 1.78 -9.37 -15.97
C GLU A 318 3.17 -8.89 -15.59
N VAL A 319 3.95 -9.79 -14.98
CA VAL A 319 5.35 -9.55 -14.65
C VAL A 319 6.22 -10.25 -15.68
N THR A 320 7.03 -9.47 -16.40
CA THR A 320 7.97 -9.98 -17.41
C THR A 320 9.40 -9.63 -17.04
N ALA A 321 10.32 -10.54 -17.29
CA ALA A 321 11.75 -10.29 -17.15
C ALA A 321 12.26 -9.49 -18.35
N VAL A 322 13.05 -8.45 -18.09
CA VAL A 322 13.67 -7.57 -19.08
C VAL A 322 15.19 -7.56 -18.86
N GLY A 323 15.92 -7.93 -19.91
CA GLY A 323 17.39 -7.84 -19.98
C GLY A 323 18.14 -9.17 -19.92
N ASP A 324 19.22 -9.29 -20.70
CA ASP A 324 20.02 -10.53 -20.85
C ASP A 324 21.06 -10.74 -19.72
N GLN A 325 21.33 -9.73 -18.88
CA GLN A 325 22.46 -9.70 -17.93
C GLN A 325 22.09 -9.20 -16.53
N GLY A 326 20.80 -9.02 -16.25
CA GLY A 326 20.28 -8.56 -14.96
C GLY A 326 18.77 -8.45 -15.06
N ILE A 327 18.03 -9.15 -14.21
CA ILE A 327 16.58 -9.23 -14.30
C ILE A 327 15.99 -7.93 -13.78
N SER A 328 15.63 -7.03 -14.69
CA SER A 328 14.68 -5.96 -14.40
C SER A 328 13.27 -6.46 -14.70
N PHE A 329 12.27 -6.11 -13.90
CA PHE A 329 10.89 -6.54 -14.14
C PHE A 329 10.11 -5.43 -14.80
N HIS A 330 9.43 -5.75 -15.90
CA HIS A 330 8.38 -4.90 -16.44
C HIS A 330 7.04 -5.43 -15.95
N HIS A 331 6.31 -4.54 -15.27
CA HIS A 331 5.02 -4.80 -14.68
C HIS A 331 3.98 -4.07 -15.52
N GLU A 332 3.21 -4.84 -16.29
CA GLU A 332 2.20 -4.31 -17.22
C GLU A 332 0.81 -4.56 -16.66
N VAL A 333 0.06 -3.49 -16.38
CA VAL A 333 -1.35 -3.59 -15.97
C VAL A 333 -2.17 -3.97 -17.21
N LEU A 334 -2.75 -5.17 -17.20
CA LEU A 334 -3.58 -5.70 -18.28
C LEU A 334 -5.06 -5.35 -18.09
N LEU A 335 -5.52 -5.36 -16.83
CA LEU A 335 -6.86 -4.90 -16.44
C LEU A 335 -6.75 -4.03 -15.19
N GLU A 336 -7.46 -2.91 -15.15
CA GLU A 336 -7.53 -2.01 -13.98
C GLU A 336 -8.31 -2.61 -12.79
N HIS A 337 -9.22 -3.54 -13.09
CA HIS A 337 -10.04 -4.22 -12.10
C HIS A 337 -10.39 -5.63 -12.57
N VAL A 338 -10.26 -6.61 -11.68
CA VAL A 338 -10.81 -7.95 -11.82
C VAL A 338 -11.52 -8.35 -10.53
N GLU A 339 -12.74 -8.87 -10.65
CA GLU A 339 -13.48 -9.42 -9.51
C GLU A 339 -12.83 -10.73 -9.03
N ASP A 340 -12.81 -10.98 -7.72
CA ASP A 340 -12.18 -12.16 -7.12
C ASP A 340 -12.66 -13.49 -7.74
N SER A 341 -13.94 -13.56 -8.10
CA SER A 341 -14.55 -14.74 -8.72
C SER A 341 -14.16 -14.95 -10.20
N ALA A 342 -13.63 -13.92 -10.85
CA ALA A 342 -13.33 -13.88 -12.28
C ALA A 342 -11.82 -13.88 -12.60
N GLU A 343 -10.94 -13.90 -11.59
CA GLU A 343 -9.48 -13.83 -11.78
C GLU A 343 -8.94 -14.94 -12.69
N LEU A 344 -9.32 -16.19 -12.39
CA LEU A 344 -8.85 -17.33 -13.16
C LEU A 344 -9.34 -17.26 -14.62
N SER A 345 -10.60 -16.91 -14.84
CA SER A 345 -11.14 -16.74 -16.19
C SER A 345 -10.42 -15.63 -16.95
N ALA A 346 -10.16 -14.49 -16.30
CA ALA A 346 -9.43 -13.38 -16.91
C ALA A 346 -8.02 -13.79 -17.35
N VAL A 347 -7.29 -14.52 -16.49
CA VAL A 347 -5.96 -15.06 -16.83
C VAL A 347 -6.03 -16.05 -17.99
N VAL A 348 -7.02 -16.95 -17.99
CA VAL A 348 -7.22 -17.92 -19.09
C VAL A 348 -7.54 -17.20 -20.40
N ASP A 349 -8.40 -16.19 -20.39
CA ASP A 349 -8.77 -15.40 -21.58
C ASP A 349 -7.56 -14.66 -22.16
N ILE A 350 -6.69 -14.12 -21.31
CA ILE A 350 -5.42 -13.49 -21.73
C ILE A 350 -4.48 -14.51 -22.38
N LEU A 351 -4.44 -15.75 -21.87
CA LEU A 351 -3.58 -16.82 -22.38
C LEU A 351 -4.13 -17.47 -23.66
N ARG A 352 -5.46 -17.47 -23.81
CA ARG A 352 -6.20 -18.13 -24.89
C ARG A 352 -7.37 -17.26 -25.38
N PRO A 353 -7.07 -16.16 -26.09
CA PRO A 353 -8.11 -15.27 -26.59
C PRO A 353 -9.04 -16.04 -27.55
N GLY A 354 -10.33 -16.10 -27.22
CA GLY A 354 -11.38 -16.68 -28.08
C GLY A 354 -11.75 -18.15 -27.80
N GLN A 355 -11.41 -18.72 -26.63
CA GLN A 355 -11.90 -20.06 -26.20
C GLN A 355 -12.92 -20.01 -25.03
N GLY A 356 -13.39 -18.83 -24.64
CA GLY A 356 -14.35 -18.63 -23.54
C GLY A 356 -15.84 -18.69 -23.93
N GLU A 357 -16.16 -19.00 -25.18
CA GLU A 357 -17.53 -19.24 -25.66
C GLU A 357 -17.60 -20.65 -26.28
N ASP A 358 -17.79 -21.68 -25.45
CA ASP A 358 -18.36 -22.97 -25.86
C ASP A 358 -19.04 -23.67 -24.67
#